data_AF-A0A3N2E6V9-F1
#
_entry.id   AF-A0A3N2E6V9-F1
#
_cell.length_a   1.000
_cell.length_b   1.000
_cell.length_c   1.000
_cell.angle_alpha   90.00
_cell.angle_beta   90.00
_cell.angle_gamma   90.00
#
_symmetry.space_group_name_H-M   'P 1'
#
loop_
_entity.id
_entity.type
_entity.pdbx_description
1 polymer ?
#
loop_
_entity_poly.entity_id
_entity_poly.type
_entity_poly.pdbx_seq_one_letter_code
_entity_poly.pdbx_strand_id
1 'polypeptide(L)'
;MARTMTVDVGDELREFIDSLVKSGDYRTQSEVLRDALRLLREKQAESRLQALRDLLAEGISSGEAATWNKDVFLKQVKAKTRIADEGN
;
A
#
# COMPACT_ATOMS: atom_id res chain seq x y z
N MET A 1 -0.42 -18.04 24.00
CA MET A 1 -1.70 -17.53 24.57
C MET A 1 -2.35 -16.64 23.53
N ALA A 2 -3.67 -16.70 23.36
CA ALA A 2 -4.38 -15.75 22.50
C ALA A 2 -4.24 -14.34 23.09
N ARG A 3 -3.78 -13.38 22.28
CA ARG A 3 -3.64 -11.98 22.70
C ARG A 3 -4.95 -11.26 22.40
N THR A 4 -5.62 -10.77 23.44
CA THR A 4 -6.83 -9.95 23.29
C THR A 4 -6.42 -8.52 22.94
N MET A 5 -7.16 -7.91 22.01
CA MET A 5 -7.01 -6.51 21.63
C MET A 5 -8.39 -5.86 21.73
N THR A 6 -8.48 -4.78 22.50
CA THR A 6 -9.69 -3.94 22.56
C THR A 6 -9.56 -2.85 21.51
N VAL A 7 -10.60 -2.65 20.72
CA VAL A 7 -10.62 -1.71 19.60
C VAL A 7 -11.96 -0.98 19.63
N ASP A 8 -11.94 0.32 19.36
CA ASP A 8 -13.15 1.07 19.06
C ASP A 8 -13.25 1.22 17.54
N VAL A 9 -14.40 0.85 16.98
CA VAL A 9 -14.67 0.80 15.54
C VAL A 9 -15.73 1.82 15.11
N GLY A 10 -16.30 2.57 16.06
CA GLY A 10 -17.43 3.47 15.80
C GLY A 10 -18.77 2.74 15.65
N ASP A 11 -19.85 3.51 15.63
CA ASP A 11 -21.22 2.98 15.74
C ASP A 11 -21.68 2.25 14.47
N GLU A 12 -21.42 2.80 13.28
CA GLU A 12 -21.82 2.19 12.00
C GLU A 12 -21.22 0.79 11.81
N LEU A 13 -19.92 0.64 12.07
CA LEU A 13 -19.25 -0.65 11.95
C LEU A 13 -19.68 -1.63 13.04
N ARG A 14 -20.02 -1.12 14.23
CA ARG A 14 -20.53 -1.94 15.34
C ARG A 14 -21.88 -2.56 14.98
N GLU A 15 -22.80 -1.76 14.44
CA GLU A 15 -24.11 -2.25 13.97
C GLU A 15 -23.96 -3.28 12.85
N PHE A 16 -23.05 -3.03 11.89
CA PHE A 16 -22.76 -3.96 10.82
C PHE A 16 -22.21 -5.30 11.36
N ILE A 17 -21.21 -5.27 12.23
CA ILE A 17 -20.64 -6.47 12.85
C ILE A 17 -21.72 -7.25 13.63
N ASP A 18 -22.55 -6.55 14.40
CA ASP A 18 -23.64 -7.19 15.16
C ASP A 18 -24.68 -7.82 14.23
N SER A 19 -24.96 -7.22 13.07
CA SER A 19 -25.86 -7.81 12.07
C SER A 19 -25.32 -9.14 11.51
N LEU A 20 -24.01 -9.23 11.26
CA LEU A 20 -23.33 -10.44 10.76
C LEU A 20 -23.25 -11.57 11.79
N VAL A 21 -23.18 -11.21 13.07
CA VAL A 21 -23.25 -12.21 14.15
C VAL A 21 -24.70 -12.67 14.33
N LYS A 22 -25.67 -11.77 14.23
CA LYS A 22 -27.11 -12.09 14.34
C LYS A 22 -27.62 -12.94 13.19
N SER A 23 -27.08 -12.79 11.97
CA SER A 23 -27.42 -13.64 10.82
C SER A 23 -26.97 -15.09 11.02
N GLY A 24 -26.00 -15.31 11.92
CA GLY A 24 -25.42 -16.62 12.17
C GLY A 24 -24.23 -16.96 11.27
N ASP A 25 -23.83 -16.04 10.37
CA ASP A 25 -22.66 -16.23 9.49
C ASP A 25 -21.35 -16.25 10.31
N TYR A 26 -21.34 -15.57 11.45
CA TYR A 26 -20.21 -15.52 12.38
C TYR A 26 -20.67 -15.80 13.82
N ARG A 27 -19.84 -16.51 14.61
CA ARG A 27 -20.16 -16.81 16.01
C ARG A 27 -19.77 -15.69 16.97
N THR A 28 -18.79 -14.88 16.62
CA THR A 28 -18.29 -13.79 17.47
C THR A 28 -17.85 -12.59 16.65
N GLN A 29 -17.91 -11.39 17.26
CA GLN A 29 -17.37 -10.16 16.66
C GLN A 29 -15.87 -10.30 16.31
N SER A 30 -15.12 -11.03 17.15
CA SER A 30 -13.69 -11.32 16.92
C SER A 30 -13.43 -12.19 15.70
N GLU A 31 -14.40 -13.00 15.24
CA GLU A 31 -14.29 -13.73 13.97
C GLU A 31 -14.46 -12.78 12.79
N VAL A 32 -15.47 -11.92 12.83
CA VAL A 32 -15.74 -10.90 11.80
C VAL A 32 -14.50 -10.01 11.60
N LEU A 33 -13.94 -9.49 12.69
CA LEU A 33 -12.74 -8.64 12.63
C LEU A 33 -11.53 -9.36 12.04
N ARG A 34 -11.31 -10.64 12.39
CA ARG A 34 -10.19 -11.42 11.83
C ARG A 34 -10.34 -11.63 10.34
N ASP A 35 -11.56 -11.90 9.88
CA ASP A 35 -11.84 -12.15 8.47
C ASP A 35 -11.72 -10.86 7.64
N ALA A 36 -12.26 -9.75 8.16
CA ALA A 36 -12.10 -8.42 7.55
C ALA A 36 -10.62 -8.02 7.41
N LEU A 37 -9.79 -8.27 8.44
CA LEU A 37 -8.36 -7.98 8.38
C LEU A 37 -7.60 -8.89 7.41
N ARG A 38 -8.02 -10.16 7.25
CA ARG A 38 -7.46 -11.06 6.24
C ARG A 38 -7.73 -10.54 4.84
N LEU A 39 -8.98 -10.16 4.56
CA LEU A 39 -9.39 -9.58 3.29
C LEU A 39 -8.64 -8.27 3.00
N LEU A 40 -8.47 -7.39 4.01
CA LEU A 40 -7.69 -6.17 3.87
C LEU A 40 -6.23 -6.46 3.49
N ARG A 41 -5.62 -7.46 4.13
CA ARG A 41 -4.25 -7.88 3.84
C ARG A 41 -4.11 -8.38 2.41
N GLU A 42 -5.06 -9.18 1.93
CA GLU A 42 -5.08 -9.69 0.55
C GLU A 42 -5.19 -8.53 -0.46
N LYS A 43 -6.15 -7.62 -0.27
CA LYS A 43 -6.30 -6.42 -1.11
C LYS A 43 -5.03 -5.57 -1.16
N GLN A 44 -4.36 -5.38 -0.01
CA GLN A 44 -3.09 -4.65 0.03
C GLN A 44 -1.96 -5.38 -0.70
N ALA A 45 -1.91 -6.70 -0.62
CA ALA A 45 -0.90 -7.49 -1.33
C ALA A 45 -1.10 -7.40 -2.86
N GLU A 46 -2.34 -7.53 -3.31
CA GLU A 46 -2.72 -7.38 -4.73
C GLU A 46 -2.42 -5.97 -5.25
N SER A 47 -2.78 -4.93 -4.50
CA SER A 47 -2.54 -3.54 -4.88
C SER A 47 -1.04 -3.22 -5.03
N ARG A 48 -0.18 -3.71 -4.13
CA ARG A 48 1.28 -3.52 -4.23
C ARG A 48 1.85 -4.21 -5.45
N LEU A 49 1.35 -5.39 -5.77
CA LEU A 49 1.80 -6.15 -6.94
C LEU A 49 1.33 -5.48 -8.24
N GLN A 50 0.13 -4.90 -8.26
CA GLN A 50 -0.33 -4.10 -9.39
C GLN A 50 0.50 -2.83 -9.57
N ALA A 51 0.80 -2.10 -8.49
CA ALA A 51 1.66 -0.93 -8.55
C ALA A 51 3.06 -1.26 -9.10
N LEU A 52 3.62 -2.42 -8.72
CA LEU A 52 4.90 -2.89 -9.28
C LEU A 52 4.80 -3.21 -10.77
N ARG A 53 3.71 -3.83 -11.22
CA ARG A 53 3.47 -4.11 -12.65
C ARG A 53 3.36 -2.83 -13.46
N ASP A 54 2.67 -1.82 -12.92
CA ASP A 54 2.47 -0.54 -13.60
C ASP A 54 3.82 0.20 -13.75
N LEU A 55 4.65 0.23 -12.71
CA LEU A 55 6.00 0.82 -12.77
C LEU A 55 6.92 0.08 -13.76
N LEU A 56 6.82 -1.25 -13.85
CA LEU A 56 7.56 -2.02 -14.84
C LEU A 56 7.08 -1.72 -16.27
N ALA A 57 5.76 -1.62 -16.48
CA ALA A 57 5.18 -1.28 -17.76
C ALA A 57 5.61 0.14 -18.20
N GLU A 58 5.58 1.10 -17.27
CA GLU A 58 6.08 2.46 -17.49
C GLU A 58 7.56 2.42 -17.92
N GLY A 59 8.41 1.71 -17.17
CA GLY A 59 9.82 1.55 -17.50
C GLY A 59 10.07 0.92 -18.87
N ILE A 60 9.33 -0.14 -19.22
CA ILE A 60 9.43 -0.78 -20.55
C ILE A 60 8.96 0.17 -21.65
N SER A 61 7.91 0.95 -21.41
CA SER A 61 7.38 1.92 -22.38
C SER A 61 8.23 3.19 -22.51
N SER A 62 9.18 3.42 -21.61
CA SER A 62 9.99 4.65 -21.54
C SER A 62 11.02 4.79 -22.67
N GLY A 63 11.16 3.77 -23.53
CA GLY A 63 12.06 3.77 -24.67
C GLY A 63 13.23 2.81 -24.49
N GLU A 64 14.23 2.93 -25.36
CA GLU A 64 15.41 2.06 -25.31
C GLU A 64 16.30 2.36 -24.10
N ALA A 65 16.78 1.29 -23.47
CA ALA A 65 17.71 1.42 -22.35
C ALA A 65 19.03 2.03 -22.81
N ALA A 66 19.36 3.21 -22.30
CA ALA A 66 20.64 3.86 -22.54
C ALA A 66 21.74 3.29 -21.64
N THR A 67 22.99 3.36 -22.10
CA THR A 67 24.15 3.00 -21.28
C THR A 67 24.23 3.92 -20.05
N TRP A 68 24.17 3.33 -18.86
CA TRP A 68 24.20 4.08 -17.60
C TRP A 68 25.60 4.10 -16.98
N ASN A 69 26.09 5.31 -16.68
CA ASN A 69 27.35 5.52 -15.94
C ASN A 69 27.08 6.36 -14.69
N LYS A 70 27.37 5.77 -13.52
CA LYS A 70 27.12 6.38 -12.21
C LYS A 70 27.84 7.73 -12.03
N ASP A 71 29.10 7.83 -12.42
CA ASP A 71 29.92 9.03 -12.18
C ASP A 71 29.45 10.20 -13.05
N VAL A 72 29.08 9.92 -14.30
CA VAL A 72 28.49 10.92 -15.22
C VAL A 72 27.14 11.40 -14.69
N PHE A 73 26.28 10.48 -14.25
CA PHE A 73 24.97 10.81 -13.68
C PHE A 73 25.09 11.69 -12.43
N LEU A 74 25.97 11.34 -11.48
CA LEU A 74 26.17 12.12 -10.26
C LEU A 74 26.70 13.53 -10.54
N LYS A 75 27.59 13.69 -11.53
CA LYS A 75 28.06 15.01 -11.97
C LYS A 75 26.91 15.85 -12.53
N GLN A 76 26.05 15.28 -13.36
CA GLN A 76 24.90 15.96 -13.97
C GLN A 76 23.87 16.38 -12.92
N VAL A 77 23.52 15.50 -11.98
CA VAL A 77 22.56 15.82 -10.91
C VAL A 77 23.08 16.98 -10.04
N LYS A 78 24.34 16.92 -9.58
CA LYS A 78 24.96 17.98 -8.78
C LYS A 78 25.01 19.33 -9.51
N ALA A 79 25.28 19.31 -10.82
CA ALA A 79 25.28 20.52 -11.63
C ALA A 79 23.87 21.12 -11.74
N LYS A 80 22.84 20.28 -11.93
CA LYS A 80 21.43 20.72 -11.97
C LYS A 80 20.97 21.34 -10.64
N THR A 81 21.33 20.74 -9.51
CA THR A 81 20.93 21.28 -8.19
C THR A 81 21.58 22.63 -7.91
N ARG A 82 22.81 22.86 -8.38
CA ARG A 82 23.52 24.13 -8.20
C ARG A 82 22.93 25.27 -9.03
N ILE A 83 22.46 24.98 -10.24
CA ILE A 83 21.77 25.96 -11.11
C ILE A 83 20.40 26.35 -10.54
N ALA A 84 19.72 25.44 -9.84
CA ALA A 84 18.44 25.73 -9.19
C ALA A 84 18.57 26.62 -7.93
N ASP A 85 19.75 26.65 -7.29
CA ASP A 85 20.03 27.44 -6.08
C ASP A 85 20.48 28.88 -6.40
N GLU A 86 21.04 29.13 -7.59
CA GLU A 86 21.50 30.45 -8.04
C GLU A 86 20.40 31.27 -8.75
N GLY A 87 19.19 30.71 -8.88
CA GLY A 87 18.05 31.31 -9.58
C GLY A 87 16.94 31.89 -8.69
N ASN A 88 17.18 32.08 -7.38
CA ASN A 88 16.24 32.69 -6.44
C ASN A 88 16.82 33.93 -5.77
#